data_AF-A0A2K3IUS7-F1
#
_entry.id   AF-A0A2K3IUS7-F1
#
_cell.length_a   1.000
_cell.length_b   1.000
_cell.length_c   1.000
_cell.angle_alpha   90.00
_cell.angle_beta   90.00
_cell.angle_gamma   90.00
#
_symmetry.space_group_name_H-M   'P 1'
#
loop_
_entity.id
_entity.type
_entity.pdbx_description
1 polymer ?
#
loop_
_entity_poly.entity_id
_entity_poly.type
_entity_poly.pdbx_seq_one_letter_code
_entity_poly.pdbx_strand_id
1 'polypeptide(L)'
;MTPFTNIYDLALITMGDYKIKNLAIRDEDAFFTYMRSLLIEAIPLFAGCLQSLDYTSQEEADPEDTEVHTVYYFTNTLTYTEQSILAKAINIKWWEQNLQEVTVFKTAIPERDFTKIDVANGVKQKSEYKDKMMQELYQMINEYQNSNFPSLSFFGGL
;
A
#
# COMPACT_ATOMS: atom_id res chain seq x y z
N MET A 1 1.77 -19.65 -0.67
CA MET A 1 0.73 -18.62 -0.75
C MET A 1 0.97 -17.62 0.38
N THR A 2 0.81 -16.33 0.11
CA THR A 2 0.99 -15.27 1.10
C THR A 2 -0.34 -14.54 1.30
N PRO A 3 -0.90 -14.46 2.52
CA PRO A 3 -2.13 -13.72 2.77
C PRO A 3 -1.91 -12.22 2.61
N PHE A 4 -2.97 -11.52 2.18
CA PHE A 4 -2.95 -10.06 2.07
C PHE A 4 -2.75 -9.37 3.43
N THR A 5 -3.22 -9.98 4.52
CA THR A 5 -3.10 -9.46 5.89
C THR A 5 -1.64 -9.22 6.29
N ASN A 6 -0.70 -10.09 5.89
CA ASN A 6 0.73 -9.87 6.14
C ASN A 6 1.23 -8.53 5.57
N ILE A 7 0.71 -8.11 4.41
CA ILE A 7 1.09 -6.84 3.79
C ILE A 7 0.40 -5.68 4.50
N TYR A 8 -0.86 -5.87 4.93
CA TYR A 8 -1.59 -4.86 5.70
C TYR A 8 -0.87 -4.54 7.00
N ASP A 9 -0.42 -5.55 7.74
CA ASP A 9 0.30 -5.38 9.00
C ASP A 9 1.57 -4.54 8.82
N LEU A 10 2.35 -4.83 7.77
CA LEU A 10 3.55 -4.06 7.43
C LEU A 10 3.22 -2.61 7.04
N ALA A 11 2.14 -2.40 6.29
CA ALA A 11 1.71 -1.07 5.89
C ALA A 11 1.25 -0.25 7.12
N LEU A 12 0.45 -0.84 8.01
CA LEU A 12 -0.10 -0.22 9.20
C LEU A 12 0.97 0.27 10.19
N ILE A 13 2.10 -0.44 10.29
CA ILE A 13 3.26 0.00 11.10
C ILE A 13 3.71 1.40 10.67
N THR A 14 3.70 1.67 9.37
CA THR A 14 4.18 2.95 8.82
C THR A 14 3.08 4.02 8.77
N MET A 15 1.82 3.64 8.47
CA MET A 15 0.72 4.61 8.37
C MET A 15 0.44 5.31 9.70
N GLY A 16 0.47 4.59 10.82
CA GLY A 16 0.19 5.15 12.15
C GLY A 16 -1.19 5.82 12.28
N ASP A 17 -2.11 5.59 11.33
CA ASP A 17 -3.37 6.33 11.23
C ASP A 17 -4.39 5.80 12.25
N TYR A 18 -4.78 6.68 13.18
CA TYR A 18 -5.79 6.39 14.19
C TYR A 18 -7.17 6.11 13.57
N LYS A 19 -7.49 6.67 12.40
CA LYS A 19 -8.78 6.45 11.72
C LYS A 19 -8.88 5.01 11.21
N ILE A 20 -7.81 4.51 10.59
CA ILE A 20 -7.75 3.13 10.09
C ILE A 20 -7.82 2.15 11.27
N LYS A 21 -7.08 2.43 12.36
CA LYS A 21 -7.17 1.63 13.60
C LYS A 21 -8.57 1.64 14.19
N ASN A 22 -9.24 2.79 14.22
CA ASN A 22 -10.62 2.89 14.69
C ASN A 22 -11.62 2.18 13.77
N LEU A 23 -11.36 2.13 12.47
CA LEU A 23 -12.20 1.39 11.52
C LEU A 23 -12.10 -0.11 11.81
N ALA A 24 -10.88 -0.64 11.99
CA ALA A 24 -10.68 -2.04 12.36
C ALA A 24 -11.41 -2.44 13.65
N ILE A 25 -11.49 -1.54 14.64
CA ILE A 25 -12.21 -1.79 15.91
C ILE A 25 -13.74 -1.75 15.72
N ARG A 26 -14.25 -0.93 14.80
CA ARG A 26 -15.69 -0.68 14.64
C ARG A 26 -16.37 -1.61 13.63
N ASP A 27 -15.66 -1.88 12.54
CA ASP A 27 -16.15 -2.62 11.39
C ASP A 27 -14.94 -3.23 10.66
N GLU A 28 -14.63 -4.47 11.04
CA GLU A 28 -13.48 -5.20 10.56
C GLU A 28 -13.58 -5.52 9.06
N ASP A 29 -14.78 -5.84 8.57
CA ASP A 29 -15.03 -6.11 7.15
C ASP A 29 -14.81 -4.87 6.28
N ALA A 30 -15.28 -3.71 6.74
CA ALA A 30 -15.01 -2.44 6.07
C ALA A 30 -13.51 -2.12 6.06
N PHE A 31 -12.81 -2.40 7.16
CA PHE A 31 -11.36 -2.24 7.23
C PHE A 31 -10.64 -3.12 6.20
N PHE A 32 -10.93 -4.43 6.16
CA PHE A 32 -10.29 -5.33 5.20
C PHE A 32 -10.64 -4.99 3.75
N THR A 33 -11.87 -4.56 3.49
CA THR A 33 -12.28 -4.10 2.16
C THR A 33 -11.51 -2.86 1.72
N TYR A 34 -11.29 -1.91 2.63
CA TYR A 34 -10.50 -0.72 2.37
C TYR A 34 -9.01 -1.03 2.14
N MET A 35 -8.40 -1.85 2.99
CA MET A 35 -7.00 -2.24 2.81
C MET A 35 -6.80 -3.06 1.53
N ARG A 36 -7.78 -3.89 1.16
CA ARG A 36 -7.77 -4.65 -0.09
C ARG A 36 -7.81 -3.75 -1.31
N SER A 37 -8.68 -2.73 -1.32
CA SER A 37 -8.74 -1.81 -2.46
C SER A 37 -7.42 -1.06 -2.64
N LEU A 38 -6.81 -0.59 -1.53
CA LEU A 38 -5.49 0.02 -1.56
C LEU A 38 -4.41 -0.92 -2.12
N LEU A 39 -4.39 -2.19 -1.70
CA LEU A 39 -3.42 -3.16 -2.19
C LEU A 39 -3.61 -3.48 -3.67
N ILE A 40 -4.85 -3.68 -4.13
CA ILE A 40 -5.14 -3.92 -5.55
C ILE A 40 -4.66 -2.74 -6.42
N GLU A 41 -4.89 -1.50 -5.98
CA GLU A 41 -4.39 -0.32 -6.67
C GLU A 41 -2.87 -0.15 -6.57
N ALA A 42 -2.25 -0.71 -5.53
CA ALA A 42 -0.80 -0.64 -5.28
C ALA A 42 0.00 -1.69 -6.07
N ILE A 43 -0.57 -2.85 -6.39
CA ILE A 43 0.11 -3.94 -7.13
C ILE A 43 0.80 -3.44 -8.40
N PRO A 44 0.18 -2.63 -9.28
CA PRO A 44 0.83 -2.12 -10.48
C PRO A 44 2.08 -1.25 -10.23
N LEU A 45 2.22 -0.67 -9.03
CA LEU A 45 3.42 0.12 -8.68
C LEU A 45 4.65 -0.77 -8.51
N PHE A 46 4.48 -2.07 -8.24
CA PHE A 46 5.56 -3.04 -8.19
C PHE A 46 5.81 -3.72 -9.55
N ALA A 47 5.89 -2.93 -10.62
CA ALA A 47 6.12 -3.41 -11.98
C ALA A 47 7.45 -4.18 -12.17
N GLY A 48 8.38 -4.08 -11.22
CA GLY A 48 9.68 -4.76 -11.23
C GLY A 48 9.74 -6.11 -10.51
N CYS A 49 8.61 -6.66 -10.05
CA CYS A 49 8.58 -7.96 -9.38
C CYS A 49 9.00 -9.08 -10.35
N LEU A 50 9.87 -10.00 -9.89
CA LEU A 50 10.36 -11.11 -10.71
C LEU A 50 9.44 -12.33 -10.69
N GLN A 51 8.39 -12.30 -9.87
CA GLN A 51 7.36 -13.34 -9.80
C GLN A 51 5.96 -12.76 -10.02
N SER A 52 5.01 -13.63 -10.37
CA SER A 52 3.63 -13.20 -10.55
C SER A 52 3.03 -12.72 -9.23
N LEU A 53 2.32 -11.59 -9.29
CA LEU A 53 1.53 -11.02 -8.19
C LEU A 53 0.03 -11.37 -8.34
N ASP A 54 -0.30 -12.41 -9.11
CA ASP A 54 -1.66 -12.93 -9.19
C ASP A 54 -2.16 -13.36 -7.81
N TYR A 55 -3.44 -13.10 -7.56
CA TYR A 55 -4.08 -13.38 -6.29
C TYR A 55 -5.41 -14.12 -6.46
N THR A 56 -5.83 -14.81 -5.41
CA THR A 56 -7.09 -15.55 -5.34
C THR A 56 -7.77 -15.27 -4.01
N SER A 57 -9.07 -15.51 -3.95
CA SER A 57 -9.85 -15.54 -2.71
C SER A 57 -10.22 -16.97 -2.33
N GLN A 58 -10.30 -17.25 -1.03
CA GLN A 58 -10.82 -18.51 -0.48
C GLN A 58 -11.76 -18.18 0.67
N GLU A 59 -12.81 -18.98 0.82
CA GLU A 59 -13.71 -18.91 1.96
C GLU A 59 -13.12 -19.75 3.09
N GLU A 60 -12.91 -19.12 4.24
CA GLU A 60 -12.41 -19.77 5.45
C GLU A 60 -13.47 -19.64 6.53
N ALA A 61 -13.80 -20.78 7.14
CA ALA A 61 -14.62 -20.81 8.34
C ALA A 61 -13.69 -20.64 9.53
N ASP A 62 -13.92 -19.59 10.32
CA ASP A 62 -13.19 -19.42 11.57
C ASP A 62 -13.57 -20.60 12.51
N PRO A 63 -12.61 -21.32 13.11
CA PRO A 63 -12.94 -22.38 14.07
C PRO A 63 -13.67 -21.87 15.33
N GLU A 64 -13.64 -20.57 15.62
CA GLU A 64 -14.29 -19.96 16.79
C GLU A 64 -15.61 -19.23 16.46
N ASP A 65 -15.89 -18.93 15.17
CA ASP A 65 -17.12 -18.25 14.75
C ASP A 65 -17.89 -19.07 13.69
N THR A 66 -19.22 -18.94 13.64
CA THR A 66 -20.05 -19.67 12.66
C THR A 66 -20.07 -18.96 11.30
N GLU A 67 -19.35 -17.85 11.16
CA GLU A 67 -19.27 -17.05 9.95
C GLU A 67 -18.13 -17.50 9.01
N VAL A 68 -18.44 -17.46 7.72
CA VAL A 68 -17.50 -17.76 6.64
C VAL A 68 -16.93 -16.44 6.13
N HIS A 69 -15.63 -16.25 6.27
CA HIS A 69 -14.96 -15.03 5.81
C HIS A 69 -14.21 -15.29 4.51
N THR A 70 -14.25 -14.32 3.58
CA THR A 70 -13.48 -14.40 2.34
C THR A 70 -12.08 -13.84 2.55
N VAL A 71 -11.07 -14.71 2.54
CA VAL A 71 -9.67 -14.35 2.71
C VAL A 71 -8.95 -14.30 1.36
N TYR A 72 -8.06 -13.32 1.19
CA TYR A 72 -7.34 -13.07 -0.06
C TYR A 72 -5.85 -13.40 0.06
N TYR A 73 -5.32 -14.06 -0.97
CA TYR A 73 -3.98 -14.60 -1.00
C TYR A 73 -3.29 -14.33 -2.33
N PHE A 74 -2.00 -14.01 -2.28
CA PHE A 74 -1.14 -14.18 -3.44
C PHE A 74 -0.94 -15.67 -3.72
N THR A 75 -1.01 -16.04 -5.00
CA THR A 75 -0.81 -17.42 -5.46
C THR A 75 0.59 -17.91 -5.09
N ASN A 76 1.59 -17.04 -5.25
CA ASN A 76 2.96 -17.31 -4.88
C ASN A 76 3.26 -17.00 -3.40
N THR A 77 4.33 -17.59 -2.89
CA THR A 77 4.88 -17.23 -1.58
C THR A 77 5.83 -16.06 -1.75
N LEU A 78 5.38 -14.87 -1.36
CA LEU A 78 6.17 -13.65 -1.40
C LEU A 78 7.20 -13.65 -0.28
N THR A 79 8.43 -13.26 -0.61
CA THR A 79 9.49 -12.99 0.36
C THR A 79 9.15 -11.75 1.20
N TYR A 80 9.82 -11.61 2.35
CA TYR A 80 9.64 -10.44 3.20
C TYR A 80 9.95 -9.12 2.47
N THR A 81 10.95 -9.11 1.58
CA THR A 81 11.30 -7.94 0.77
C THR A 81 10.17 -7.53 -0.16
N GLU A 82 9.54 -8.49 -0.83
CA GLU A 82 8.41 -8.22 -1.73
C GLU A 82 7.17 -7.74 -0.97
N GLN A 83 6.89 -8.35 0.18
CA GLN A 83 5.82 -7.90 1.07
C GLN A 83 6.06 -6.46 1.55
N SER A 84 7.32 -6.11 1.87
CA SER A 84 7.70 -4.75 2.29
C SER A 84 7.56 -3.72 1.16
N ILE A 85 7.89 -4.08 -0.08
CA ILE A 85 7.69 -3.22 -1.26
C ILE A 85 6.20 -2.96 -1.48
N LEU A 86 5.37 -4.00 -1.41
CA LEU A 86 3.91 -3.86 -1.54
C LEU A 86 3.33 -3.02 -0.40
N ALA A 87 3.78 -3.21 0.84
CA ALA A 87 3.36 -2.38 1.97
C ALA A 87 3.70 -0.90 1.76
N LYS A 88 4.90 -0.59 1.23
CA LYS A 88 5.28 0.78 0.85
C LYS A 88 4.36 1.35 -0.24
N ALA A 89 4.00 0.53 -1.23
CA ALA A 89 3.08 0.92 -2.29
C ALA A 89 1.66 1.21 -1.75
N ILE A 90 1.15 0.43 -0.78
CA ILE A 90 -0.11 0.75 -0.07
C ILE A 90 0.00 2.12 0.61
N ASN A 91 1.09 2.41 1.32
CA ASN A 91 1.28 3.69 2.00
C ASN A 91 1.23 4.88 1.04
N ILE A 92 1.79 4.73 -0.16
CA ILE A 92 1.73 5.74 -1.20
C ILE A 92 0.28 5.96 -1.66
N LYS A 93 -0.48 4.89 -1.90
CA LYS A 93 -1.90 4.97 -2.31
C LYS A 93 -2.77 5.61 -1.25
N TRP A 94 -2.57 5.24 0.00
CA TRP A 94 -3.25 5.87 1.14
C TRP A 94 -2.92 7.36 1.23
N TRP A 95 -1.65 7.75 1.05
CA TRP A 95 -1.25 9.15 1.06
C TRP A 95 -1.87 9.94 -0.11
N GLU A 96 -1.98 9.34 -1.29
CA GLU A 96 -2.67 9.92 -2.45
C GLU A 96 -4.15 10.23 -2.15
N GLN A 97 -4.87 9.30 -1.53
CA GLN A 97 -6.27 9.51 -1.16
C GLN A 97 -6.41 10.67 -0.15
N ASN A 98 -5.57 10.71 0.88
CA ASN A 98 -5.56 11.81 1.85
C ASN A 98 -5.23 13.17 1.23
N LEU A 99 -4.34 13.19 0.22
CA LEU A 99 -4.02 14.40 -0.54
C LEU A 99 -5.21 14.90 -1.37
N GLN A 100 -5.97 14.00 -1.99
CA GLN A 100 -7.16 14.35 -2.76
C GLN A 100 -8.23 14.98 -1.86
N GLU A 101 -8.48 14.42 -0.67
CA GLU A 101 -9.42 15.01 0.31
C GLU A 101 -9.05 16.45 0.69
N VAL A 102 -7.76 16.72 0.96
CA VAL A 102 -7.27 18.07 1.29
C VAL A 102 -7.43 19.03 0.10
N THR A 103 -7.24 18.54 -1.12
CA THR A 103 -7.38 19.36 -2.33
C THR A 103 -8.84 19.75 -2.56
N VAL A 104 -9.78 18.82 -2.34
CA VAL A 104 -11.22 19.12 -2.37
C VAL A 104 -11.56 20.16 -1.30
N PHE A 105 -11.03 20.01 -0.08
CA PHE A 105 -11.23 20.97 1.00
C PHE A 105 -10.72 22.38 0.63
N LYS A 106 -9.55 22.51 0.01
CA LYS A 106 -9.01 23.80 -0.46
C LYS A 106 -10.00 24.55 -1.36
N THR A 107 -10.70 23.84 -2.24
CA THR A 107 -11.69 24.42 -3.16
C THR A 107 -12.90 25.01 -2.43
N ALA A 108 -13.21 24.53 -1.22
CA ALA A 108 -14.35 24.97 -0.42
C ALA A 108 -14.05 26.18 0.51
N ILE A 109 -12.79 26.64 0.63
CA ILE A 109 -12.41 27.72 1.55
C ILE A 109 -12.76 29.10 0.96
N PRO A 110 -13.43 29.99 1.72
CA PRO A 110 -13.71 31.38 1.32
C PRO A 110 -12.44 32.19 1.00
N GLU A 111 -12.55 33.19 0.13
CA GLU A 111 -11.43 33.98 -0.42
C GLU A 111 -10.73 34.93 0.58
N ARG A 112 -10.14 34.42 1.66
CA ARG A 112 -9.12 35.16 2.43
C ARG A 112 -7.74 34.74 1.94
N ASP A 113 -6.99 35.67 1.37
CA ASP A 113 -5.72 35.42 0.67
C ASP A 113 -4.66 34.70 1.51
N PHE A 114 -4.55 35.04 2.80
CA PHE A 114 -3.60 34.40 3.72
C PHE A 114 -3.88 32.88 3.89
N THR A 115 -5.15 32.49 4.01
CA THR A 115 -5.54 31.09 4.18
C THR A 115 -5.31 30.26 2.92
N LYS A 116 -5.44 30.86 1.72
CA LYS A 116 -5.12 30.18 0.45
C LYS A 116 -3.62 29.89 0.31
N ILE A 117 -2.76 30.81 0.72
CA ILE A 117 -1.29 30.64 0.64
C ILE A 117 -0.82 29.53 1.58
N ASP A 118 -1.29 29.51 2.83
CA ASP A 118 -0.90 28.49 3.80
C ASP A 118 -1.36 27.08 3.37
N VAL A 119 -2.59 26.96 2.87
CA VAL A 119 -3.11 25.69 2.35
C VAL A 119 -2.36 25.24 1.09
N ALA A 120 -1.99 26.16 0.19
CA ALA A 120 -1.21 25.83 -0.99
C ALA A 120 0.21 25.33 -0.62
N ASN A 121 0.86 25.96 0.35
CA ASN A 121 2.16 25.53 0.85
C ASN A 121 2.07 24.14 1.51
N GLY A 122 1.02 23.88 2.30
CA GLY A 122 0.78 22.57 2.88
C GLY A 122 0.56 21.47 1.84
N VAL A 123 -0.24 21.72 0.80
CA VAL A 123 -0.44 20.76 -0.31
C VAL A 123 0.87 20.50 -1.05
N LYS A 124 1.67 21.54 -1.30
CA LYS A 124 2.99 21.39 -1.94
C LYS A 124 3.92 20.49 -1.13
N GLN A 125 4.06 20.75 0.18
CA GLN A 125 4.88 19.92 1.07
C GLN A 125 4.42 18.46 1.10
N LYS A 126 3.10 18.22 1.10
CA LYS A 126 2.56 16.85 1.04
C LYS A 126 2.82 16.17 -0.31
N SER A 127 2.81 16.90 -1.41
CA SER A 127 3.21 16.38 -2.74
C SER A 127 4.69 16.02 -2.78
N GLU A 128 5.56 16.89 -2.26
CA GLU A 128 7.01 16.62 -2.19
C GLU A 128 7.30 15.38 -1.32
N TYR A 129 6.54 15.18 -0.24
CA TYR A 129 6.65 13.97 0.57
C TYR A 129 6.25 12.71 -0.20
N LYS A 130 5.17 12.78 -0.99
CA LYS A 130 4.77 11.69 -1.89
C LYS A 130 5.88 11.34 -2.89
N ASP A 131 6.49 12.35 -3.49
CA ASP A 131 7.58 12.13 -4.46
C ASP A 131 8.78 11.43 -3.82
N LYS A 132 9.12 11.77 -2.57
CA LYS A 132 10.14 11.05 -1.80
C LYS A 132 9.75 9.59 -1.56
N MET A 133 8.50 9.32 -1.16
CA MET A 133 8.03 7.94 -0.98
C MET A 133 8.09 7.13 -2.28
N MET A 134 7.76 7.73 -3.42
CA MET A 134 7.89 7.11 -4.74
C MET A 134 9.36 6.81 -5.09
N GLN A 135 10.28 7.74 -4.81
CA GLN A 135 11.71 7.53 -5.02
C GLN A 135 12.24 6.36 -4.17
N GLU A 136 11.85 6.31 -2.90
CA GLU A 136 12.20 5.20 -2.00
C GLU A 136 11.62 3.87 -2.51
N LEU A 137 10.38 3.86 -2.99
CA LEU A 137 9.79 2.65 -3.59
C LEU A 137 10.61 2.17 -4.79
N TYR A 138 10.97 3.08 -5.71
CA TYR A 138 11.81 2.71 -6.86
C TYR A 138 13.19 2.22 -6.45
N GLN A 139 13.79 2.80 -5.41
CA GLN A 139 15.04 2.32 -4.86
C GLN A 139 14.89 0.89 -4.33
N MET A 140 13.86 0.59 -3.53
CA MET A 140 13.61 -0.75 -3.01
C MET A 140 13.41 -1.77 -4.14
N ILE A 141 12.67 -1.40 -5.21
CA ILE A 141 12.47 -2.27 -6.37
C ILE A 141 13.81 -2.54 -7.08
N ASN A 142 14.63 -1.51 -7.30
CA ASN A 142 15.94 -1.66 -7.93
C ASN A 142 16.87 -2.54 -7.08
N GLU A 143 16.90 -2.34 -5.76
CA GLU A 143 17.68 -3.17 -4.83
C GLU A 143 17.23 -4.62 -4.84
N TYR A 144 15.91 -4.87 -4.87
CA TYR A 144 15.33 -6.19 -5.03
C TYR A 144 15.77 -6.84 -6.36
N GLN A 145 15.67 -6.12 -7.47
CA GLN A 145 16.10 -6.63 -8.79
C GLN A 145 17.59 -6.93 -8.82
N ASN A 146 18.43 -6.03 -8.30
CA ASN A 146 19.88 -6.20 -8.26
C ASN A 146 20.31 -7.37 -7.37
N SER A 147 19.63 -7.57 -6.24
CA SER A 147 19.91 -8.69 -5.33
C SER A 147 19.55 -10.04 -5.94
N ASN A 148 18.54 -10.07 -6.81
CA ASN A 148 18.12 -11.26 -7.56
C ASN A 148 18.77 -11.34 -8.96
N PHE A 149 19.58 -10.36 -9.36
CA PHE A 149 20.25 -10.37 -10.66
C PHE A 149 21.22 -11.56 -10.83
N PRO A 150 22.00 -11.97 -9.82
CA PRO A 150 22.91 -13.12 -9.94
C PRO A 150 22.19 -14.47 -10.06
N SER A 151 20.92 -14.58 -9.66
CA SER A 151 20.14 -15.81 -9.77
C SER A 151 19.43 -15.96 -11.12
N LEU A 152 19.52 -14.96 -12.01
CA LEU A 152 19.02 -15.05 -13.37
C LEU A 152 19.95 -15.93 -14.21
N SER A 153 19.39 -17.00 -14.78
CA SER A 153 20.07 -18.09 -15.48
C SER A 153 20.97 -17.67 -16.65
N PHE A 154 20.84 -16.42 -17.11
CA PHE A 154 21.57 -15.86 -18.24
C PHE A 154 23.02 -15.47 -17.91
N PHE A 155 23.35 -15.22 -16.63
CA PHE A 155 24.69 -14.76 -16.22
C PHE A 155 25.54 -15.80 -15.48
N GLY A 156 24.99 -16.99 -15.20
CA GLY A 156 25.68 -18.09 -14.49
C GLY A 156 26.38 -19.10 -15.40
N GLY A 157 26.67 -18.74 -16.66
CA GLY A 157 27.33 -19.60 -17.64
C GLY A 157 28.66 -19.04 -18.10
N LEU A 158 29.70 -19.14 -17.26
CA LEU A 158 31.13 -19.19 -17.62
C LEU A 158 31.90 -19.99 -16.57
#